data_AF-A0AAV1R426-F1
#
_entry.id   AF-A0AAV1R426-F1
#
_cell.length_a   1.000
_cell.length_b   1.000
_cell.length_c   1.000
_cell.angle_alpha   90.00
_cell.angle_beta   90.00
_cell.angle_gamma   90.00
#
_symmetry.space_group_name_H-M   'P 1'
#
loop_
_entity.id
_entity.type
_entity.pdbx_description
1 polymer ?
#
loop_
_entity_poly.entity_id
_entity_poly.type
_entity_poly.pdbx_seq_one_letter_code
_entity_poly.pdbx_strand_id
1 'polypeptide(L)'
;MTGREILHKMKEKVGLGSSPDSGKGKSKMSKHITHGFHLVKGKSHHDMEDYVVAQFKEVGENELGLFAIFDGHLSHIIPDYLRSHLFENILKEPDFWTQSENAVRRAYRITDTTILEKAGDLGKGGSTAVTAILINCQKLVVANVGDSRAVICKNGVAKQLSVDHEPSMEREDIENRGGFVSNFPGV
;
A
#
# COMPACT_ATOMS: atom_id res chain seq x y z
N MET A 1 -29.84 -26.80 -6.89
CA MET A 1 -29.44 -25.43 -6.51
C MET A 1 -28.66 -24.83 -7.65
N THR A 2 -29.20 -23.80 -8.29
CA THR A 2 -28.53 -23.12 -9.41
C THR A 2 -27.53 -22.09 -8.87
N GLY A 3 -26.45 -21.79 -9.60
CA GLY A 3 -25.42 -20.85 -9.14
C GLY A 3 -25.94 -19.44 -8.81
N ARG A 4 -27.11 -19.06 -9.35
CA ARG A 4 -27.82 -17.82 -8.99
C ARG A 4 -28.40 -17.84 -7.58
N GLU A 5 -28.90 -18.97 -7.10
CA GLU A 5 -29.47 -19.10 -5.75
C GLU A 5 -28.37 -19.05 -4.67
N ILE A 6 -27.18 -19.58 -4.98
CA ILE A 6 -25.99 -19.47 -4.11
C ILE A 6 -25.54 -18.01 -4.01
N LEU A 7 -25.45 -17.32 -5.14
CA LEU A 7 -25.09 -15.90 -5.16
C LEU A 7 -26.13 -15.03 -4.44
N HIS A 8 -27.41 -15.35 -4.54
CA HIS A 8 -28.47 -14.62 -3.84
C HIS A 8 -28.43 -14.86 -2.33
N LYS A 9 -28.23 -16.11 -1.88
CA LYS A 9 -28.04 -16.42 -0.44
C LYS A 9 -26.76 -15.83 0.13
N MET A 10 -25.70 -15.70 -0.65
CA MET A 10 -24.49 -14.97 -0.26
C MET A 10 -24.74 -13.47 -0.13
N LYS A 11 -25.55 -12.87 -1.01
CA LYS A 11 -25.93 -11.46 -0.94
C LYS A 11 -26.89 -11.14 0.22
N GLU A 12 -27.76 -12.07 0.62
CA GLU A 12 -28.67 -11.89 1.76
C GLU A 12 -27.99 -12.14 3.11
N LYS A 13 -27.00 -13.04 3.19
CA LYS A 13 -26.22 -13.28 4.42
C LYS A 13 -25.05 -12.33 4.63
N VAL A 14 -24.55 -11.69 3.56
CA VAL A 14 -23.48 -10.70 3.62
C VAL A 14 -24.06 -9.42 3.07
N GLY A 15 -24.56 -8.56 3.96
CA GLY A 15 -25.06 -7.24 3.59
C GLY A 15 -24.00 -6.48 2.80
N LEU A 16 -24.12 -6.48 1.47
CA LEU A 16 -23.27 -5.72 0.55
C LEU A 16 -23.69 -4.25 0.58
N GLY A 17 -23.58 -3.64 1.76
CA GLY A 17 -23.13 -2.26 1.84
C GLY A 17 -21.63 -2.24 1.58
N SER A 18 -21.12 -1.16 1.01
CA SER A 18 -19.68 -0.89 0.99
C SER A 18 -19.17 -0.84 2.43
N SER A 19 -18.61 -1.95 2.94
CA SER A 19 -17.86 -1.94 4.20
C SER A 19 -16.54 -1.19 3.97
N PRO A 20 -16.05 -0.36 4.92
CA PRO A 20 -14.70 0.21 4.81
C PRO A 20 -13.62 -0.85 4.60
N ASP A 21 -13.90 -2.09 5.01
CA ASP A 21 -12.97 -3.21 4.97
C ASP A 21 -12.99 -3.98 3.64
N SER A 22 -13.80 -3.60 2.65
CA SER A 22 -13.76 -4.28 1.34
C SER A 22 -14.21 -3.37 0.21
N GLY A 23 -13.57 -3.49 -0.95
CA GLY A 23 -13.96 -2.70 -2.10
C GLY A 23 -13.48 -3.29 -3.42
N LYS A 24 -13.97 -2.71 -4.50
CA LYS A 24 -13.61 -3.07 -5.87
C LYS A 24 -13.83 -1.90 -6.81
N GLY A 25 -13.11 -1.91 -7.92
CA GLY A 25 -13.25 -0.90 -8.95
C GLY A 25 -12.72 -1.38 -10.29
N LYS A 26 -12.90 -0.54 -11.31
CA LYS A 26 -12.48 -0.80 -12.69
C LYS A 26 -11.99 0.47 -13.33
N SER A 27 -11.01 0.32 -14.22
CA SER A 27 -10.52 1.40 -15.07
C SER A 27 -11.62 1.85 -16.03
N LYS A 28 -11.65 3.16 -16.31
CA LYS A 28 -12.46 3.74 -17.39
C LYS A 28 -11.77 3.57 -18.74
N MET A 29 -10.44 3.58 -18.78
CA MET A 29 -9.66 3.35 -20.01
C MET A 29 -9.71 1.90 -20.50
N SER A 30 -9.84 0.93 -19.59
CA SER A 30 -9.89 -0.50 -19.94
C SER A 30 -10.81 -1.29 -19.02
N LYS A 31 -11.89 -1.83 -19.59
CA LYS A 31 -12.83 -2.72 -18.89
C LYS A 31 -12.21 -4.02 -18.35
N HIS A 32 -11.02 -4.38 -18.84
CA HIS A 32 -10.31 -5.59 -18.44
C HIS A 32 -9.39 -5.35 -17.24
N ILE A 33 -9.22 -4.10 -16.82
CA ILE A 33 -8.39 -3.73 -15.69
C ILE A 33 -9.30 -3.38 -14.52
N THR A 34 -9.27 -4.25 -13.51
CA THR A 34 -10.11 -4.17 -12.33
C THR A 34 -9.27 -4.38 -11.08
N HIS A 35 -9.73 -3.84 -9.95
CA HIS A 35 -9.12 -4.11 -8.65
C HIS A 35 -10.18 -4.58 -7.65
N GLY A 36 -9.71 -5.23 -6.58
CA GLY A 36 -10.48 -5.55 -5.39
C GLY A 36 -9.55 -5.56 -4.18
N PHE A 37 -10.11 -5.31 -3.00
CA PHE A 37 -9.38 -5.37 -1.73
C PHE A 37 -10.29 -5.84 -0.60
N HIS A 38 -9.66 -6.36 0.44
CA HIS A 38 -10.33 -6.72 1.69
C HIS A 38 -9.33 -6.56 2.85
N LEU A 39 -9.80 -6.03 3.98
CA LEU A 39 -9.08 -5.92 5.24
C LEU A 39 -9.79 -6.75 6.30
N VAL A 40 -9.02 -7.37 7.19
CA VAL A 40 -9.54 -8.13 8.32
C VAL A 40 -8.58 -7.96 9.48
N LYS A 41 -9.05 -7.40 10.61
CA LYS A 41 -8.26 -7.24 11.85
C LYS A 41 -7.66 -8.55 12.38
N GLY A 42 -8.30 -9.67 12.11
CA GLY A 42 -7.84 -10.98 12.55
C GLY A 42 -7.92 -11.12 14.07
N LYS A 43 -6.88 -11.69 14.68
CA LYS A 43 -6.80 -12.01 16.12
C LYS A 43 -6.01 -10.98 16.92
N SER A 44 -5.63 -9.85 16.31
CA SER A 44 -4.83 -8.82 16.97
C SER A 44 -5.57 -8.23 18.16
N HIS A 45 -4.84 -8.06 19.27
CA HIS A 45 -5.36 -7.50 20.52
C HIS A 45 -5.36 -5.96 20.55
N HIS A 46 -4.61 -5.32 19.65
CA HIS A 46 -4.65 -3.87 19.39
C HIS A 46 -5.70 -3.54 18.32
N ASP A 47 -5.89 -2.27 17.97
CA ASP A 47 -6.80 -1.85 16.89
C ASP A 47 -6.29 -2.22 15.50
N MET A 48 -7.13 -2.06 14.47
CA MET A 48 -6.69 -2.29 13.09
C MET A 48 -5.67 -1.22 12.70
N GLU A 49 -4.42 -1.62 12.48
CA GLU A 49 -3.33 -0.71 12.11
C GLU A 49 -3.00 -0.78 10.61
N ASP A 50 -3.56 -1.72 9.84
CA ASP A 50 -3.36 -1.73 8.38
C ASP A 50 -4.36 -0.82 7.66
N TYR A 51 -3.86 -0.14 6.65
CA TYR A 51 -4.63 0.73 5.77
C TYR A 51 -4.36 0.38 4.31
N VAL A 52 -5.38 0.55 3.47
CA VAL A 52 -5.28 0.31 2.03
C VAL A 52 -5.69 1.55 1.24
N VAL A 53 -5.10 1.72 0.07
CA VAL A 53 -5.64 2.56 -1.00
C VAL A 53 -5.86 1.66 -2.20
N ALA A 54 -7.03 1.74 -2.81
CA ALA A 54 -7.30 1.06 -4.08
C ALA A 54 -8.34 1.83 -4.87
N GLN A 55 -7.89 2.62 -5.85
CA GLN A 55 -8.78 3.46 -6.65
C GLN A 55 -8.19 3.77 -8.03
N PHE A 56 -9.07 4.10 -8.97
CA PHE A 56 -8.68 4.77 -10.21
C PHE A 56 -8.96 6.28 -10.07
N LYS A 57 -8.05 7.12 -10.56
CA LYS A 57 -8.12 8.57 -10.52
C LYS A 57 -7.77 9.16 -11.88
N GLU A 58 -8.63 10.03 -12.41
CA GLU A 58 -8.32 10.82 -13.61
C GLU A 58 -7.49 12.04 -13.23
N VAL A 59 -6.41 12.31 -13.97
CA VAL A 59 -5.55 13.47 -13.81
C VAL A 59 -5.26 14.05 -15.20
N GLY A 60 -6.00 15.10 -15.56
CA GLY A 60 -6.01 15.63 -16.93
C GLY A 60 -6.56 14.57 -17.89
N GLU A 61 -5.80 14.27 -18.94
CA GLU A 61 -6.14 13.23 -19.94
C GLU A 61 -5.67 11.83 -19.54
N ASN A 62 -5.00 11.70 -18.38
CA ASN A 62 -4.43 10.45 -17.92
C ASN A 62 -5.32 9.77 -16.87
N GLU A 63 -5.26 8.45 -16.81
CA GLU A 63 -5.83 7.66 -15.71
C GLU A 63 -4.72 7.01 -14.90
N LEU A 64 -4.83 7.10 -13.57
CA LEU A 64 -3.94 6.46 -12.62
C LEU A 64 -4.71 5.43 -11.80
N GLY A 65 -4.25 4.18 -11.80
CA GLY A 65 -4.58 3.23 -10.74
C GLY A 65 -3.64 3.46 -9.56
N LEU A 66 -4.18 3.86 -8.41
CA LEU A 66 -3.43 4.11 -7.19
C LEU A 66 -3.74 3.00 -6.19
N PHE A 67 -2.72 2.22 -5.85
CA PHE A 67 -2.84 1.08 -4.95
C PHE A 67 -1.75 1.13 -3.88
N ALA A 68 -2.12 0.92 -2.62
CA ALA A 68 -1.14 0.86 -1.54
C ALA A 68 -1.63 -0.03 -0.40
N ILE A 69 -0.68 -0.63 0.31
CA ILE A 69 -0.87 -1.23 1.63
C ILE A 69 0.10 -0.53 2.58
N PHE A 70 -0.40 -0.17 3.76
CA PHE A 70 0.35 0.38 4.87
C PHE A 70 0.08 -0.51 6.07
N ASP A 71 1.12 -1.18 6.58
CA ASP A 71 1.05 -2.00 7.79
C ASP A 71 1.59 -1.16 8.94
N GLY A 72 0.71 -0.70 9.83
CA GLY A 72 1.06 0.14 10.96
C GLY A 72 1.61 -0.65 12.13
N HIS A 73 2.55 -0.07 12.88
CA HIS A 73 3.04 -0.65 14.11
C HIS A 73 3.17 0.40 15.22
N LEU A 74 2.60 0.07 16.38
CA LEU A 74 2.54 0.93 17.57
C LEU A 74 1.70 2.21 17.37
N SER A 75 1.01 2.35 16.23
CA SER A 75 0.14 3.48 15.90
C SER A 75 -0.67 3.22 14.63
N HIS A 76 -1.95 3.56 14.68
CA HIS A 76 -2.82 3.67 13.50
C HIS A 76 -2.77 5.06 12.82
N ILE A 77 -2.11 6.04 13.46
CA ILE A 77 -2.06 7.44 12.97
C ILE A 77 -1.13 7.56 11.77
N ILE A 78 0.03 6.91 11.81
CA ILE A 78 1.02 6.93 10.72
C ILE A 78 0.47 6.31 9.42
N PRO A 79 -0.07 5.09 9.42
CA PRO A 79 -0.67 4.52 8.20
C PRO A 79 -1.88 5.32 7.69
N ASP A 80 -2.68 5.92 8.57
CA ASP A 80 -3.78 6.83 8.18
C ASP A 80 -3.26 8.12 7.50
N TYR A 81 -2.16 8.67 8.02
CA TYR A 81 -1.46 9.81 7.43
C TYR A 81 -0.92 9.45 6.04
N LEU A 82 -0.25 8.31 5.89
CA LEU A 82 0.25 7.81 4.61
C LEU A 82 -0.88 7.64 3.58
N ARG A 83 -1.99 7.01 3.98
CA ARG A 83 -3.19 6.84 3.13
C ARG A 83 -3.68 8.16 2.55
N SER A 84 -3.63 9.22 3.34
CA SER A 84 -4.18 10.53 2.99
C SER A 84 -3.20 11.42 2.21
N HIS A 85 -1.89 11.28 2.42
CA HIS A 85 -0.91 12.25 1.93
C HIS A 85 0.10 11.69 0.93
N LEU A 86 0.46 10.41 0.99
CA LEU A 86 1.58 9.88 0.19
C LEU A 86 1.31 10.01 -1.31
N PHE A 87 0.14 9.60 -1.78
CA PHE A 87 -0.22 9.78 -3.19
C PHE A 87 -0.37 11.24 -3.59
N GLU A 88 -0.87 12.11 -2.71
CA GLU A 88 -0.93 13.53 -3.03
C GLU A 88 0.46 14.13 -3.23
N ASN A 89 1.41 13.79 -2.37
CA ASN A 89 2.80 14.22 -2.47
C ASN A 89 3.42 13.69 -3.77
N ILE A 90 3.21 12.41 -4.10
CA ILE A 90 3.69 11.82 -5.36
C ILE A 90 3.16 12.58 -6.58
N LEU A 91 1.87 12.92 -6.61
CA LEU A 91 1.25 13.59 -7.74
C LEU A 91 1.57 15.09 -7.83
N LYS A 92 2.05 15.70 -6.74
CA LYS A 92 2.53 17.08 -6.70
C LYS A 92 3.96 17.23 -7.20
N GLU A 93 4.72 16.15 -7.33
CA GLU A 93 6.08 16.21 -7.87
C GLU A 93 6.08 16.64 -9.35
N PRO A 94 6.88 17.66 -9.72
CA PRO A 94 6.77 18.33 -11.02
C PRO A 94 7.13 17.44 -12.21
N ASP A 95 7.97 16.43 -11.99
CA ASP A 95 8.46 15.48 -13.00
C ASP A 95 7.78 14.09 -12.87
N PHE A 96 6.66 13.96 -12.15
CA PHE A 96 5.97 12.67 -11.96
C PHE A 96 5.71 11.92 -13.29
N TRP A 97 5.31 12.64 -14.33
CA TRP A 97 4.99 12.06 -15.64
C TRP A 97 6.22 11.66 -16.44
N THR A 98 7.35 12.36 -16.27
CA THR A 98 8.57 12.17 -17.08
C THR A 98 9.62 11.32 -16.37
N GLN A 99 9.67 11.39 -15.03
CA GLN A 99 10.66 10.78 -14.14
C GLN A 99 9.99 10.15 -12.91
N SER A 100 8.95 9.33 -13.15
CA SER A 100 8.06 8.79 -12.10
C SER A 100 8.79 8.13 -10.93
N GLU A 101 9.88 7.41 -11.17
CA GLU A 101 10.65 6.76 -10.10
C GLU A 101 11.30 7.79 -9.16
N ASN A 102 11.95 8.82 -9.73
CA ASN A 102 12.56 9.89 -8.95
C ASN A 102 11.51 10.72 -8.20
N ALA A 103 10.38 11.00 -8.83
CA ALA A 103 9.23 11.64 -8.20
C ALA A 103 8.73 10.84 -7.00
N VAL A 104 8.45 9.54 -7.18
CA VAL A 104 7.99 8.67 -6.10
C VAL A 104 9.00 8.63 -4.96
N ARG A 105 10.29 8.46 -5.25
CA ARG A 105 11.35 8.46 -4.22
C ARG A 105 11.41 9.77 -3.43
N ARG A 106 11.30 10.92 -4.10
CA ARG A 106 11.29 12.22 -3.41
C ARG A 106 10.04 12.42 -2.57
N ALA A 107 8.87 12.02 -3.07
CA ALA A 107 7.63 12.12 -2.34
C ALA A 107 7.60 11.22 -1.09
N TYR A 108 8.15 10.00 -1.15
CA TYR A 108 8.36 9.15 0.02
C TYR A 108 9.21 9.88 1.07
N ARG A 109 10.35 10.44 0.66
CA ARG A 109 11.23 11.20 1.56
C ARG A 109 10.54 12.44 2.17
N ILE A 110 9.81 13.22 1.38
CA ILE A 110 9.10 14.41 1.88
C ILE A 110 8.01 14.02 2.87
N THR A 111 7.30 12.92 2.59
CA THR A 111 6.26 12.40 3.48
C THR A 111 6.86 11.95 4.81
N ASP A 112 7.97 11.20 4.76
CA ASP A 112 8.70 10.75 5.94
C ASP A 112 9.26 11.92 6.76
N THR A 113 9.91 12.89 6.13
CA THR A 113 10.36 14.13 6.79
C THR A 113 9.21 14.85 7.49
N THR A 114 8.04 14.96 6.84
CA THR A 114 6.87 15.62 7.43
C THR A 114 6.33 14.85 8.63
N ILE A 115 6.33 13.52 8.59
CA ILE A 115 5.95 12.67 9.72
C ILE A 115 6.90 12.91 10.91
N LEU A 116 8.21 12.94 10.65
CA LEU A 116 9.22 13.18 11.68
C LEU A 116 9.12 14.57 12.30
N GLU A 117 8.89 15.61 11.50
CA GLU A 117 8.67 16.98 11.98
C GLU A 117 7.43 17.09 12.88
N LYS A 118 6.41 16.26 12.64
CA LYS A 118 5.17 16.19 13.42
C LYS A 118 5.15 15.09 14.46
N ALA A 119 6.28 14.44 14.75
CA ALA A 119 6.33 13.30 15.66
C ALA A 119 5.80 13.62 17.07
N GLY A 120 5.93 14.88 17.53
CA GLY A 120 5.35 15.35 18.78
C GLY A 120 3.82 15.27 18.82
N ASP A 121 3.17 15.48 17.69
CA ASP A 121 1.70 15.46 17.55
C ASP A 121 1.17 14.08 17.13
N LEU A 122 1.90 13.37 16.27
CA LEU A 122 1.51 12.07 15.72
C LEU A 122 1.79 10.89 16.66
N GLY A 123 2.64 11.09 17.67
CA GLY A 123 3.03 10.07 18.64
C GLY A 123 4.12 9.13 18.11
N LYS A 124 4.36 8.06 18.88
CA LYS A 124 5.34 7.02 18.52
C LYS A 124 4.73 6.02 17.54
N GLY A 125 5.57 5.33 16.79
CA GLY A 125 5.19 4.26 15.88
C GLY A 125 5.68 4.52 14.46
N GLY A 126 5.24 3.67 13.55
CA GLY A 126 5.63 3.71 12.16
C GLY A 126 4.68 2.90 11.30
N SER A 127 5.03 2.79 10.02
CA SER A 127 4.30 1.92 9.11
C SER A 127 5.19 1.49 7.95
N THR A 128 4.90 0.32 7.38
CA THR A 128 5.37 -0.02 6.04
C THR A 128 4.67 0.84 5.00
N ALA A 129 5.21 0.87 3.78
CA ALA A 129 4.52 1.41 2.64
C ALA A 129 4.92 0.65 1.38
N VAL A 130 3.98 -0.10 0.81
CA VAL A 130 4.11 -0.64 -0.54
C VAL A 130 3.07 0.01 -1.44
N THR A 131 3.53 0.72 -2.49
CA THR A 131 2.65 1.39 -3.46
C THR A 131 2.82 0.81 -4.85
N ALA A 132 1.73 0.70 -5.60
CA ALA A 132 1.71 0.39 -7.02
C ALA A 132 0.87 1.44 -7.77
N ILE A 133 1.48 2.11 -8.74
CA ILE A 133 0.87 3.16 -9.56
C ILE A 133 0.80 2.68 -11.01
N LEU A 134 -0.41 2.44 -11.49
CA LEU A 134 -0.67 2.06 -12.87
C LEU A 134 -1.02 3.29 -13.70
N ILE A 135 -0.08 3.76 -14.53
CA ILE A 135 -0.23 4.92 -15.39
C ILE A 135 -0.81 4.48 -16.73
N ASN A 136 -1.97 5.04 -17.10
CA ASN A 136 -2.68 4.83 -18.37
C ASN A 136 -2.84 3.37 -18.75
N CYS A 137 -3.03 2.50 -17.76
CA CYS A 137 -3.15 1.05 -17.96
C CYS A 137 -1.93 0.38 -18.63
N GLN A 138 -0.77 1.05 -18.65
CA GLN A 138 0.40 0.63 -19.45
C GLN A 138 1.68 0.52 -18.62
N LYS A 139 1.97 1.50 -17.76
CA LYS A 139 3.20 1.54 -16.97
C LYS A 139 2.87 1.34 -15.50
N LEU A 140 3.45 0.31 -14.89
CA LEU A 140 3.32 0.07 -13.45
C LEU A 140 4.61 0.54 -12.75
N VAL A 141 4.46 1.44 -11.78
CA VAL A 141 5.56 1.89 -10.89
C VAL A 141 5.31 1.32 -9.50
N VAL A 142 6.28 0.61 -8.94
CA VAL A 142 6.21 0.03 -7.60
C VAL A 142 7.30 0.62 -6.73
N ALA A 143 6.95 0.95 -5.49
CA ALA A 143 7.89 1.38 -4.45
C ALA A 143 7.55 0.66 -3.14
N ASN A 144 8.57 0.36 -2.34
CA ASN A 144 8.44 -0.36 -1.08
C ASN A 144 9.36 0.24 -0.01
N VAL A 145 8.84 0.34 1.21
CA VAL A 145 9.58 0.56 2.45
C VAL A 145 9.00 -0.38 3.50
N GLY A 146 9.81 -1.30 4.01
CA GLY A 146 9.41 -2.30 5.01
C GLY A 146 9.25 -3.70 4.41
N ASP A 147 8.58 -4.56 5.15
CA ASP A 147 8.40 -6.00 4.90
C ASP A 147 7.05 -6.35 4.25
N SER A 148 6.22 -5.34 3.93
CA SER A 148 5.10 -5.51 3.01
C SER A 148 5.59 -5.80 1.58
N ARG A 149 4.76 -6.47 0.77
CA ARG A 149 5.22 -7.05 -0.50
C ARG A 149 4.28 -6.84 -1.68
N ALA A 150 4.85 -6.44 -2.81
CA ALA A 150 4.19 -6.45 -4.12
C ALA A 150 4.59 -7.68 -4.94
N VAL A 151 3.60 -8.38 -5.49
CA VAL A 151 3.78 -9.58 -6.32
C VAL A 151 2.95 -9.45 -7.59
N ILE A 152 3.53 -9.79 -8.74
CA ILE A 152 2.81 -9.93 -10.01
C ILE A 152 2.66 -11.41 -10.37
N CYS A 153 1.50 -11.80 -10.89
CA CYS A 153 1.28 -13.12 -11.45
C CYS A 153 1.10 -13.03 -12.96
N LYS A 154 1.85 -13.84 -13.71
CA LYS A 154 1.70 -13.98 -15.17
C LYS A 154 1.68 -15.46 -15.52
N ASN A 155 0.64 -15.89 -16.25
CA ASN A 155 0.47 -17.29 -16.67
C ASN A 155 0.55 -18.29 -15.50
N GLY A 156 0.00 -17.93 -14.35
CA GLY A 156 0.03 -18.77 -13.14
C GLY A 156 1.33 -18.74 -12.35
N VAL A 157 2.34 -17.97 -12.78
CA VAL A 157 3.63 -17.84 -12.09
C VAL A 157 3.68 -16.53 -11.32
N ALA A 158 3.87 -16.62 -10.01
CA ALA A 158 4.10 -15.48 -9.14
C ALA A 158 5.56 -15.01 -9.20
N LYS A 159 5.77 -13.70 -9.36
CA LYS A 159 7.06 -13.04 -9.30
C LYS A 159 6.96 -11.84 -8.37
N GLN A 160 7.83 -11.79 -7.38
CA GLN A 160 7.95 -10.65 -6.47
C GLN A 160 8.48 -9.42 -7.22
N LEU A 161 7.87 -8.25 -6.99
CA LEU A 161 8.22 -6.97 -7.59
C LEU A 161 8.99 -6.04 -6.65
N SER A 162 8.72 -6.12 -5.33
CA SER A 162 9.43 -5.38 -4.29
C SER A 162 10.52 -6.23 -3.65
N VAL A 163 11.47 -5.64 -2.93
CA VAL A 163 12.35 -6.37 -2.01
C VAL A 163 11.91 -6.02 -0.59
N ASP A 164 11.73 -7.03 0.26
CA ASP A 164 11.34 -6.84 1.65
C ASP A 164 12.55 -6.35 2.44
N HIS A 165 12.34 -5.34 3.26
CA HIS A 165 13.39 -4.76 4.10
C HIS A 165 13.42 -5.45 5.46
N GLU A 166 14.31 -6.44 5.57
CA GLU A 166 14.51 -7.27 6.75
C GLU A 166 15.83 -6.90 7.43
N PRO A 167 15.89 -6.76 8.77
CA PRO A 167 17.11 -6.36 9.46
C PRO A 167 18.33 -7.24 9.15
N SER A 168 18.11 -8.55 8.90
CA SER A 168 19.19 -9.48 8.55
C SER A 168 19.84 -9.20 7.19
N MET A 169 19.05 -8.68 6.24
CA MET A 169 19.51 -8.32 4.89
C MET A 169 20.13 -6.92 4.84
N GLU A 170 19.65 -6.02 5.71
CA GLU A 170 20.14 -4.63 5.83
C GLU A 170 21.20 -4.46 6.93
N ARG A 171 21.75 -5.57 7.44
CA ARG A 171 22.65 -5.59 8.59
C ARG A 171 23.82 -4.63 8.48
N GLU A 172 24.49 -4.61 7.31
CA GLU A 172 25.65 -3.77 7.08
C GLU A 172 25.30 -2.28 7.24
N ASP A 173 24.17 -1.83 6.68
CA ASP A 173 23.72 -0.44 6.79
C ASP A 173 23.34 -0.08 8.23
N ILE A 174 22.72 -1.01 8.96
CA ILE A 174 22.34 -0.84 10.36
C ILE A 174 23.59 -0.70 11.25
N GLU A 175 24.55 -1.61 11.10
CA GLU A 175 25.78 -1.65 11.90
C GLU A 175 26.69 -0.46 11.59
N ASN A 176 26.79 -0.03 10.33
CA ASN A 176 27.53 1.16 9.93
C ASN A 176 26.96 2.47 10.51
N ARG A 177 25.69 2.48 10.93
CA ARG A 177 25.03 3.62 11.60
C ARG A 177 25.03 3.52 13.12
N GLY A 178 25.77 2.56 13.69
CA GLY A 178 25.91 2.35 15.13
C GLY A 178 24.82 1.49 15.76
N GLY A 179 23.97 0.83 14.95
CA GLY A 179 23.02 -0.17 15.40
C GLY A 179 23.65 -1.57 15.50
N PHE A 180 22.83 -2.58 15.80
CA PHE A 180 23.21 -3.99 15.73
C PHE A 180 21.98 -4.85 15.35
N VAL A 181 22.23 -6.02 14.76
CA VAL A 181 21.17 -6.99 14.43
C VAL A 181 21.35 -8.25 15.26
N SER A 182 20.29 -8.64 15.97
CA SER A 182 20.24 -9.85 16.79
C SER A 182 19.05 -10.73 16.42
N ASN A 183 19.28 -12.04 16.38
CA ASN A 183 18.23 -13.02 16.18
C ASN A 183 17.81 -13.59 17.54
N PHE A 184 16.55 -13.39 17.92
CA PHE A 184 15.97 -14.02 19.11
C PHE A 184 15.20 -15.28 18.70
N PRO A 185 15.62 -16.49 19.09
CA PRO A 185 14.83 -17.68 18.84
C PRO A 185 13.58 -17.69 19.74
N GLY A 186 12.39 -17.79 19.14
CA GLY A 186 11.14 -18.07 19.88
C GLY A 186 10.05 -17.00 19.84
N VAL A 187 10.10 -16.07 18.87
CA VAL A 187 8.91 -15.33 18.39
C VAL A 187 8.64 -15.76 16.96
#